data_AF-A0A8H4M2P0-F1
#
_entry.id   AF-A0A8H4M2P0-F1
#
_cell.length_a   1.000
_cell.length_b   1.000
_cell.length_c   1.000
_cell.angle_alpha   90.00
_cell.angle_beta   90.00
_cell.angle_gamma   90.00
#
_symmetry.space_group_name_H-M   'P 1'
#
loop_
_entity.id
_entity.type
_entity.pdbx_description
1 polymer ?
#
loop_
_entity_poly.entity_id
_entity_poly.type
_entity_poly.pdbx_seq_one_letter_code
_entity_poly.pdbx_strand_id
1 'polypeptide(L)'
;MESPMTTFFPLAELVDWDHGAPASIQCAYMKNDQSRCRRRIADDNLILAKTHFASHLEILTGASDGCTRASPQFKILQNLAEIYICGLHKKHEPQAIAQWLKELNIRGNFESLRLEEDDTFESSDTHTEESEEHTDEIEELMCECYRAGRRPDQEGNPFEEEEGISVLSNQSMLPIRTVRRAMTMEEDAVAKNVTWLLKQPLDGKSQKPGYIYVICPPDLPGIFKIGYTSQHPKLCRLVKHNDCYGEVKLIATEYTQYAYRVEQLLLAEFSNNHHQLEVGCQNCYHSHRELLDVDKKTLLGSLKKWVAFIASPAYDKSGLLLTEAQSRLPRPASKEFLRSKRPKRSSPGGPNSTKKGESQEFQTTPPRPLDFEAPTSTKKYPEIAEVEINPDEICSDIENLHLTPSKSANRRKSR
;
A
#
# COMPACT_ATOMS: atom_id res chain seq x y z
N MET A 1 40.17 -21.69 3.08
CA MET A 1 39.79 -20.29 2.81
C MET A 1 38.35 -20.31 2.35
N GLU A 2 37.41 -19.82 3.16
CA GLU A 2 36.01 -19.71 2.74
C GLU A 2 35.92 -18.68 1.62
N SER A 3 35.30 -19.04 0.50
CA SER A 3 35.03 -18.07 -0.56
C SER A 3 34.08 -17.01 -0.01
N PRO A 4 34.34 -15.70 -0.25
CA PRO A 4 33.47 -14.65 0.27
C PRO A 4 32.03 -14.86 -0.21
N MET A 5 31.08 -14.85 0.72
CA MET A 5 29.66 -14.96 0.38
C MET A 5 29.24 -13.77 -0.48
N THR A 6 28.71 -14.06 -1.66
CA THR A 6 28.09 -13.05 -2.53
C THR A 6 26.83 -12.51 -1.85
N THR A 7 26.71 -11.20 -1.75
CA THR A 7 25.54 -10.53 -1.17
C THR A 7 24.77 -9.76 -2.24
N PHE A 8 23.48 -9.61 -2.02
CA PHE A 8 22.57 -8.88 -2.90
C PHE A 8 21.83 -7.80 -2.13
N PHE A 9 21.35 -6.82 -2.86
CA PHE A 9 20.52 -5.75 -2.31
C PHE A 9 19.25 -6.35 -1.66
N PRO A 10 18.84 -5.89 -0.47
CA PRO A 10 17.70 -6.46 0.25
C PRO A 10 16.40 -6.35 -0.56
N LEU A 11 15.55 -7.37 -0.48
CA LEU A 11 14.26 -7.41 -1.19
C LEU A 11 13.35 -6.25 -0.77
N ALA A 12 13.32 -5.92 0.52
CA ALA A 12 12.54 -4.80 1.05
C ALA A 12 12.96 -3.47 0.41
N GLU A 13 14.27 -3.25 0.23
CA GLU A 13 14.78 -2.04 -0.40
C GLU A 13 14.55 -2.03 -1.92
N LEU A 14 14.48 -3.21 -2.58
CA LEU A 14 14.06 -3.31 -3.98
C LEU A 14 12.59 -2.95 -4.18
N VAL A 15 11.72 -3.31 -3.22
CA VAL A 15 10.30 -2.95 -3.23
C VAL A 15 10.13 -1.44 -2.94
N ASP A 16 10.81 -0.91 -1.92
CA ASP A 16 10.74 0.51 -1.57
C ASP A 16 11.29 1.43 -2.67
N TRP A 17 12.20 0.92 -3.52
CA TRP A 17 12.66 1.64 -4.70
C TRP A 17 11.52 2.00 -5.66
N ASP A 18 10.47 1.20 -5.80
CA ASP A 18 9.38 1.57 -6.72
C ASP A 18 8.60 2.82 -6.26
N HIS A 19 8.56 3.07 -4.95
CA HIS A 19 7.78 4.16 -4.36
C HIS A 19 8.48 5.53 -4.35
N GLY A 20 9.74 5.61 -4.82
CA GLY A 20 10.47 6.88 -4.88
C GLY A 20 11.77 6.92 -5.71
N ALA A 21 12.12 5.89 -6.49
CA ALA A 21 13.47 5.77 -7.06
C ALA A 21 13.78 6.65 -8.30
N PRO A 22 15.09 6.96 -8.48
CA PRO A 22 15.68 7.74 -9.58
C PRO A 22 15.43 7.19 -11.00
N ALA A 23 15.74 8.01 -12.01
CA ALA A 23 15.53 7.78 -13.45
C ALA A 23 16.18 6.52 -14.07
N SER A 24 16.82 5.63 -13.29
CA SER A 24 17.42 4.39 -13.79
C SER A 24 17.59 3.34 -12.68
N ILE A 25 17.24 2.08 -12.96
CA ILE A 25 17.52 0.94 -12.06
C ILE A 25 18.97 0.47 -12.23
N GLN A 26 19.62 0.12 -11.12
CA GLN A 26 20.93 -0.53 -11.09
C GLN A 26 20.82 -1.99 -10.68
N CYS A 27 21.79 -2.79 -11.11
CA CYS A 27 21.88 -4.19 -10.72
C CYS A 27 21.88 -4.38 -9.18
N ALA A 28 21.20 -5.42 -8.70
CA ALA A 28 21.08 -5.76 -7.27
C ALA A 28 22.32 -6.44 -6.68
N TYR A 29 23.30 -6.84 -7.50
CA TYR A 29 24.54 -7.46 -7.03
C TYR A 29 25.39 -6.48 -6.21
N MET A 30 25.83 -6.91 -5.02
CA MET A 30 26.74 -6.17 -4.15
C MET A 30 28.16 -6.73 -4.29
N LYS A 31 29.14 -5.86 -4.43
CA LYS A 31 30.55 -6.22 -4.39
C LYS A 31 31.00 -6.43 -2.94
N ASN A 32 32.19 -7.01 -2.76
CA ASN A 32 32.77 -7.27 -1.44
C ASN A 32 32.94 -6.02 -0.56
N ASP A 33 33.08 -4.84 -1.18
CA ASP A 33 33.14 -3.54 -0.49
C ASP A 33 31.76 -2.96 -0.16
N GLN A 34 30.70 -3.78 -0.25
CA GLN A 34 29.29 -3.40 -0.12
C GLN A 34 28.84 -2.35 -1.15
N SER A 35 29.63 -2.08 -2.19
CA SER A 35 29.20 -1.20 -3.28
C SER A 35 28.35 -1.96 -4.29
N ARG A 36 27.32 -1.31 -4.80
CA ARG A 36 26.46 -1.89 -5.84
C ARG A 36 27.16 -1.97 -7.19
N CYS A 37 26.77 -2.97 -7.97
CA CYS A 37 27.07 -2.96 -9.39
C CYS A 37 26.44 -1.73 -10.05
N ARG A 38 27.28 -0.86 -10.64
CA ARG A 38 26.84 0.37 -11.32
C ARG A 38 26.23 0.16 -12.70
N ARG A 39 26.12 -1.09 -13.18
CA ARG A 39 25.49 -1.36 -14.46
C ARG A 39 24.01 -1.04 -14.35
N ARG A 40 23.58 -0.16 -15.26
CA ARG A 40 22.16 0.13 -15.46
C ARG A 40 21.48 -1.05 -16.12
N ILE A 41 20.26 -1.27 -15.71
CA ILE A 41 19.35 -2.20 -16.37
C ILE A 41 18.64 -1.42 -17.49
N ALA A 42 18.27 -2.10 -18.57
CA ALA A 42 17.55 -1.47 -19.67
C ALA A 42 16.24 -0.83 -19.17
N ASP A 43 15.82 0.29 -19.75
CA ASP A 43 14.62 1.01 -19.32
C ASP A 43 13.33 0.17 -19.49
N ASP A 44 13.29 -0.70 -20.49
CA ASP A 44 12.19 -1.65 -20.71
C ASP A 44 12.04 -2.63 -19.52
N ASN A 45 13.17 -3.07 -18.96
CA ASN A 45 13.19 -3.93 -17.78
C ASN A 45 12.74 -3.17 -16.52
N LEU A 46 12.91 -1.84 -16.47
CA LEU A 46 12.38 -1.01 -15.39
C LEU A 46 10.86 -0.96 -15.43
N ILE A 47 10.24 -0.76 -16.60
CA ILE A 47 8.78 -0.83 -16.73
C ILE A 47 8.27 -2.23 -16.37
N LEU A 48 8.97 -3.27 -16.82
CA LEU A 48 8.65 -4.65 -16.49
C LEU A 48 8.73 -4.92 -14.98
N ALA A 49 9.81 -4.49 -14.31
CA ALA A 49 9.95 -4.59 -12.86
C ALA A 49 8.80 -3.94 -12.10
N LYS A 50 8.44 -2.70 -12.47
CA LYS A 50 7.35 -1.96 -11.81
C LYS A 50 6.02 -2.68 -11.97
N THR A 51 5.73 -3.10 -13.19
CA THR A 51 4.50 -3.85 -13.50
C THR A 51 4.47 -5.16 -12.71
N HIS A 52 5.59 -5.86 -12.64
CA HIS A 52 5.74 -7.14 -11.95
C HIS A 52 5.59 -7.00 -10.43
N PHE A 53 6.17 -5.97 -9.82
CA PHE A 53 5.97 -5.66 -8.41
C PHE A 53 4.53 -5.27 -8.11
N ALA A 54 3.92 -4.38 -8.90
CA ALA A 54 2.53 -3.97 -8.70
C ALA A 54 1.57 -5.15 -8.79
N SER A 55 1.77 -6.06 -9.76
CA SER A 55 0.90 -7.24 -9.95
C SER A 55 1.08 -8.31 -8.87
N HIS A 56 2.17 -8.29 -8.11
CA HIS A 56 2.53 -9.37 -7.20
C HIS A 56 2.84 -8.92 -5.78
N LEU A 57 2.61 -7.64 -5.46
CA LEU A 57 2.84 -7.09 -4.14
C LEU A 57 2.05 -7.87 -3.09
N GLU A 58 0.77 -8.16 -3.34
CA GLU A 58 -0.07 -8.95 -2.44
C GLU A 58 0.48 -10.36 -2.19
N ILE A 59 1.07 -11.00 -3.21
CA ILE A 59 1.65 -12.34 -3.08
C ILE A 59 2.98 -12.27 -2.29
N LEU A 60 3.76 -11.22 -2.48
CA LEU A 60 5.03 -10.98 -1.77
C LEU A 60 4.83 -10.48 -0.32
N THR A 61 3.72 -9.81 -0.04
CA THR A 61 3.44 -9.23 1.28
C THR A 61 2.31 -9.91 2.06
N GLY A 62 1.63 -10.88 1.45
CA GLY A 62 0.57 -11.64 2.11
C GLY A 62 1.12 -12.59 3.16
N ALA A 63 0.30 -12.87 4.17
CA ALA A 63 0.61 -13.92 5.15
C ALA A 63 0.80 -15.25 4.39
N SER A 64 1.98 -15.85 4.54
CA SER A 64 2.27 -17.17 3.98
C SER A 64 2.93 -18.02 5.05
N ASP A 65 2.52 -19.28 5.13
CA ASP A 65 3.03 -20.28 6.08
C ASP A 65 4.43 -20.81 5.70
N GLY A 66 5.27 -19.91 5.20
CA GLY A 66 6.58 -20.20 4.62
C GLY A 66 6.55 -20.32 3.10
N CYS A 67 7.40 -19.54 2.45
CA CYS A 67 7.70 -19.63 1.03
C CYS A 67 8.70 -20.77 0.77
N THR A 68 8.25 -21.79 0.03
CA THR A 68 9.09 -22.88 -0.48
C THR A 68 9.43 -22.65 -1.96
N ARG A 69 10.29 -23.49 -2.55
CA ARG A 69 10.56 -23.43 -4.00
C ARG A 69 9.35 -23.75 -4.87
N ALA A 70 8.35 -24.42 -4.32
CA ALA A 70 7.09 -24.73 -5.01
C ALA A 70 6.05 -23.59 -4.89
N SER A 71 6.34 -22.57 -4.08
CA SER A 71 5.40 -21.47 -3.82
C SER A 71 5.32 -20.48 -5.00
N PRO A 72 4.17 -19.83 -5.24
CA PRO A 72 4.03 -18.77 -6.23
C PRO A 72 5.05 -17.62 -6.02
N GLN A 73 5.38 -17.31 -4.76
CA GLN A 73 6.40 -16.33 -4.38
C GLN A 73 7.76 -16.64 -4.98
N PHE A 74 8.14 -17.92 -5.05
CA PHE A 74 9.42 -18.32 -5.63
C PHE A 74 9.52 -17.96 -7.11
N LYS A 75 8.44 -18.15 -7.88
CA LYS A 75 8.39 -17.75 -9.29
C LYS A 75 8.50 -16.24 -9.45
N ILE A 76 7.91 -15.48 -8.53
CA ILE A 76 8.04 -14.02 -8.52
C ILE A 76 9.49 -13.61 -8.27
N LEU A 77 10.17 -14.23 -7.29
CA LEU A 77 11.57 -13.98 -7.01
C LEU A 77 12.48 -14.32 -8.20
N GLN A 78 12.19 -15.38 -8.95
CA GLN A 78 12.91 -15.71 -10.19
C GLN A 78 12.81 -14.57 -11.20
N ASN A 79 11.60 -14.11 -11.49
CA ASN A 79 11.38 -13.03 -12.45
C ASN A 79 12.05 -11.72 -11.98
N LEU A 80 12.00 -11.40 -10.68
CA LEU A 80 12.73 -10.27 -10.12
C LEU A 80 14.24 -10.42 -10.30
N ALA A 81 14.79 -11.62 -10.15
CA ALA A 81 16.21 -11.86 -10.31
C ALA A 81 16.63 -11.68 -11.78
N GLU A 82 15.83 -12.18 -12.72
CA GLU A 82 16.02 -11.97 -14.17
C GLU A 82 16.03 -10.47 -14.54
N ILE A 83 15.19 -9.66 -13.87
CA ILE A 83 15.10 -8.23 -14.12
C ILE A 83 16.25 -7.46 -13.46
N TYR A 84 16.52 -7.71 -12.17
CA TYR A 84 17.43 -6.91 -11.34
C TYR A 84 18.90 -7.34 -11.41
N ILE A 85 19.22 -8.46 -12.06
CA ILE A 85 20.59 -8.97 -12.18
C ILE A 85 21.08 -8.80 -13.60
N CYS A 86 22.09 -7.94 -13.78
CA CYS A 86 22.67 -7.74 -15.11
C CYS A 86 23.37 -9.01 -15.61
N GLY A 87 23.50 -9.16 -16.93
CA GLY A 87 24.08 -10.36 -17.56
C GLY A 87 25.46 -10.80 -17.04
N LEU A 88 26.30 -9.87 -16.54
CA LEU A 88 27.59 -10.23 -15.93
C LEU A 88 27.47 -10.99 -14.60
N HIS A 89 26.39 -10.75 -13.86
CA HIS A 89 26.13 -11.36 -12.56
C HIS A 89 25.06 -12.46 -12.64
N LYS A 90 24.59 -12.83 -13.85
CA LYS A 90 23.55 -13.84 -14.05
C LYS A 90 23.91 -15.20 -13.45
N LYS A 91 25.20 -15.56 -13.43
CA LYS A 91 25.67 -16.78 -12.74
C LYS A 91 25.40 -16.80 -11.22
N HIS A 92 25.07 -15.65 -10.64
CA HIS A 92 24.75 -15.49 -9.23
C HIS A 92 23.23 -15.36 -8.97
N GLU A 93 22.41 -15.50 -10.00
CA GLU A 93 20.94 -15.41 -9.92
C GLU A 93 20.33 -16.39 -8.90
N PRO A 94 20.74 -17.69 -8.84
CA PRO A 94 20.21 -18.61 -7.83
C PRO A 94 20.49 -18.17 -6.38
N GLN A 95 21.64 -17.53 -6.14
CA GLN A 95 22.01 -17.02 -4.81
C GLN A 95 21.16 -15.82 -4.41
N ALA A 96 20.81 -14.94 -5.36
CA ALA A 96 19.90 -13.83 -5.11
C ALA A 96 18.51 -14.32 -4.73
N ILE A 97 17.97 -15.27 -5.49
CA ILE A 97 16.67 -15.88 -5.22
C ILE A 97 16.67 -16.55 -3.84
N ALA A 98 17.73 -17.29 -3.50
CA ALA A 98 17.87 -17.92 -2.20
C ALA A 98 17.94 -16.89 -1.05
N GLN A 99 18.66 -15.78 -1.24
CA GLN A 99 18.71 -14.69 -0.27
C GLN A 99 17.32 -14.08 -0.06
N TRP A 100 16.63 -13.69 -1.13
CA TRP A 100 15.32 -13.05 -1.03
C TRP A 100 14.23 -13.99 -0.51
N LEU A 101 14.30 -15.29 -0.84
CA LEU A 101 13.40 -16.30 -0.28
C LEU A 101 13.58 -16.40 1.24
N LYS A 102 14.83 -16.37 1.71
CA LYS A 102 15.14 -16.34 3.14
C LYS A 102 14.59 -15.06 3.80
N GLU A 103 14.73 -13.91 3.16
CA GLU A 103 14.18 -12.64 3.66
C GLU A 103 12.65 -12.66 3.76
N LEU A 104 11.95 -13.21 2.76
CA LEU A 104 10.49 -13.39 2.80
C LEU A 104 10.06 -14.32 3.94
N ASN A 105 10.74 -15.44 4.14
CA ASN A 105 10.42 -16.39 5.21
C ASN A 105 10.63 -15.80 6.60
N ILE A 106 11.71 -15.02 6.78
CA ILE A 106 11.92 -14.28 8.04
C ILE A 106 10.73 -13.36 8.28
N ARG A 107 10.27 -12.65 7.26
CA ARG A 107 9.15 -11.71 7.38
C ARG A 107 7.80 -12.39 7.64
N GLY A 108 7.48 -13.48 6.93
CA GLY A 108 6.23 -14.23 7.13
C GLY A 108 6.08 -14.78 8.54
N ASN A 109 7.17 -15.30 9.12
CA ASN A 109 7.20 -15.77 10.50
C ASN A 109 6.88 -14.67 11.52
N PHE A 110 7.27 -13.41 11.24
CA PHE A 110 6.92 -12.27 12.11
C PHE A 110 5.44 -11.86 12.01
N GLU A 111 4.76 -12.12 10.89
CA GLU A 111 3.36 -11.77 10.70
C GLU A 111 2.41 -12.87 11.22
N SER A 112 2.75 -14.16 11.03
CA SER A 112 1.96 -15.29 11.55
C SER A 112 1.89 -15.29 13.09
N LEU A 113 2.98 -14.94 13.78
CA LEU A 113 3.02 -14.76 15.24
C LEU A 113 2.08 -13.67 15.78
N ARG A 114 1.48 -12.83 14.93
CA ARG A 114 0.59 -11.72 15.35
C ARG A 114 -0.89 -12.05 15.25
N LEU A 115 -1.28 -13.08 14.50
CA LEU A 115 -2.70 -13.39 14.24
C LEU A 115 -3.34 -14.25 15.33
N GLU A 116 -2.56 -14.99 16.12
CA GLU A 116 -3.11 -15.88 17.18
C GLU A 116 -3.50 -15.16 18.48
N GLU A 117 -3.23 -13.85 18.63
CA GLU A 117 -3.47 -13.13 19.90
C GLU A 117 -4.80 -12.36 19.97
N ASP A 118 -5.57 -12.23 18.88
CA ASP A 118 -6.71 -11.28 18.80
C ASP A 118 -8.13 -11.91 18.85
N ASP A 119 -8.28 -13.23 18.97
CA ASP A 119 -9.58 -13.93 18.80
C ASP A 119 -10.46 -14.02 20.07
N THR A 120 -10.52 -12.99 20.93
CA THR A 120 -11.38 -13.05 22.13
C THR A 120 -11.95 -11.70 22.59
N PHE A 121 -12.87 -11.08 21.84
CA PHE A 121 -13.94 -10.24 22.45
C PHE A 121 -15.05 -9.83 21.46
N GLU A 122 -16.29 -10.28 21.69
CA GLU A 122 -17.51 -9.81 21.01
C GLU A 122 -18.44 -9.07 21.99
N SER A 123 -19.03 -7.96 21.53
CA SER A 123 -20.31 -7.35 21.96
C SER A 123 -20.41 -5.92 21.39
N SER A 124 -21.54 -5.28 21.09
CA SER A 124 -22.88 -5.56 20.57
C SER A 124 -23.54 -4.17 20.40
N ASP A 125 -24.33 -3.94 19.35
CA ASP A 125 -25.56 -3.09 19.28
C ASP A 125 -25.50 -1.57 19.63
N THR A 126 -26.27 -0.61 19.07
CA THR A 126 -27.34 -0.50 18.06
C THR A 126 -27.70 1.00 17.82
N HIS A 127 -28.27 1.34 16.64
CA HIS A 127 -29.30 2.39 16.33
C HIS A 127 -28.98 3.91 16.53
N THR A 128 -29.47 4.94 15.78
CA THR A 128 -30.57 5.14 14.81
C THR A 128 -30.55 6.58 14.18
N GLU A 129 -31.03 6.71 12.92
CA GLU A 129 -31.74 7.80 12.17
C GLU A 129 -31.23 9.27 12.13
N GLU A 130 -30.92 9.83 10.93
CA GLU A 130 -31.74 10.50 9.88
C GLU A 130 -31.80 12.04 9.99
N SER A 131 -31.35 12.73 8.94
CA SER A 131 -31.82 14.07 8.52
C SER A 131 -31.15 14.47 7.21
N GLU A 132 -31.94 14.45 6.14
CA GLU A 132 -31.66 15.08 4.85
C GLU A 132 -32.08 16.55 4.90
N GLU A 133 -31.32 17.46 4.26
CA GLU A 133 -31.84 18.30 3.16
C GLU A 133 -30.79 19.28 2.57
N HIS A 134 -30.86 19.39 1.24
CA HIS A 134 -30.67 20.59 0.42
C HIS A 134 -29.28 21.25 0.25
N THR A 135 -28.66 21.00 -0.92
CA THR A 135 -27.85 22.00 -1.66
C THR A 135 -27.83 21.63 -3.15
N ASP A 136 -28.81 22.11 -3.90
CA ASP A 136 -28.68 22.35 -5.35
C ASP A 136 -28.07 23.75 -5.56
N GLU A 137 -27.55 24.02 -6.76
CA GLU A 137 -26.88 25.27 -7.21
C GLU A 137 -25.33 25.30 -7.23
N ILE A 138 -24.66 24.27 -7.79
CA ILE A 138 -23.31 24.45 -8.36
C ILE A 138 -23.15 23.58 -9.63
N GLU A 139 -23.97 23.82 -10.65
CA GLU A 139 -23.90 23.10 -11.93
C GLU A 139 -23.50 23.97 -13.14
N GLU A 140 -23.40 25.30 -12.99
CA GLU A 140 -23.35 26.20 -14.16
C GLU A 140 -21.95 26.76 -14.53
N LEU A 141 -20.84 26.14 -14.10
CA LEU A 141 -19.48 26.63 -14.41
C LEU A 141 -18.50 25.59 -14.97
N MET A 142 -18.98 24.44 -15.45
CA MET A 142 -18.12 23.42 -16.09
C MET A 142 -18.51 23.16 -17.54
N CYS A 143 -18.05 23.98 -18.50
CA CYS A 143 -18.20 23.62 -19.91
C CYS A 143 -17.14 24.13 -20.91
N GLU A 144 -15.85 24.22 -20.53
CA GLU A 144 -14.83 24.61 -21.53
C GLU A 144 -13.49 23.83 -21.54
N CYS A 145 -13.36 22.74 -20.76
CA CYS A 145 -12.11 21.93 -20.77
C CYS A 145 -12.16 20.65 -21.63
N TYR A 146 -13.28 20.34 -22.29
CA TYR A 146 -13.47 19.06 -23.00
C TYR A 146 -13.51 19.15 -24.55
N ARG A 147 -13.09 20.25 -25.16
CA ARG A 147 -12.98 20.33 -26.64
C ARG A 147 -11.60 20.76 -27.12
N ALA A 148 -10.62 19.88 -26.94
CA ALA A 148 -9.38 19.91 -27.72
C ALA A 148 -8.93 18.47 -27.99
N GLY A 149 -9.46 17.84 -29.04
CA GLY A 149 -9.01 16.50 -29.40
C GLY A 149 -9.85 15.63 -30.35
N ARG A 150 -10.82 16.17 -31.11
CA ARG A 150 -11.31 15.45 -32.31
C ARG A 150 -11.48 16.43 -33.47
N ARG A 151 -10.74 16.16 -34.55
CA ARG A 151 -11.00 16.77 -35.86
C ARG A 151 -12.29 16.17 -36.43
N PRO A 152 -13.23 16.96 -36.95
CA PRO A 152 -14.28 16.45 -37.82
C PRO A 152 -13.75 16.49 -39.25
N ASP A 153 -13.72 15.33 -39.92
CA ASP A 153 -13.76 15.21 -41.37
C ASP A 153 -14.04 13.73 -41.69
N GLN A 154 -15.31 13.40 -42.00
CA GLN A 154 -15.70 12.70 -43.23
C GLN A 154 -17.19 12.32 -43.17
N GLU A 155 -17.93 12.94 -44.08
CA GLU A 155 -19.27 12.56 -44.49
C GLU A 155 -19.24 11.23 -45.27
N GLY A 156 -20.28 10.42 -45.07
CA GLY A 156 -20.82 9.52 -46.09
C GLY A 156 -20.55 8.03 -45.92
N ASN A 157 -21.48 7.30 -45.30
CA ASN A 157 -22.23 6.24 -45.98
C ASN A 157 -23.38 5.69 -45.09
N PRO A 158 -24.57 5.39 -45.65
CA PRO A 158 -25.62 4.65 -44.95
C PRO A 158 -25.50 3.16 -45.28
N PHE A 159 -25.19 2.31 -44.30
CA PHE A 159 -25.27 0.87 -44.51
C PHE A 159 -25.58 0.10 -43.21
N GLU A 160 -26.75 -0.53 -43.27
CA GLU A 160 -27.20 -1.80 -42.68
C GLU A 160 -27.17 -2.02 -41.16
N GLU A 161 -28.39 -2.26 -40.64
CA GLU A 161 -28.72 -2.82 -39.34
C GLU A 161 -28.14 -4.23 -39.20
N GLU A 162 -27.07 -4.40 -38.43
CA GLU A 162 -26.73 -5.69 -37.84
C GLU A 162 -27.13 -5.71 -36.36
N GLU A 163 -28.06 -6.60 -36.04
CA GLU A 163 -28.44 -7.01 -34.69
C GLU A 163 -27.22 -7.64 -33.97
N GLY A 164 -26.41 -6.77 -33.37
CA GLY A 164 -25.26 -7.14 -32.56
C GLY A 164 -25.67 -7.55 -31.15
N ILE A 165 -25.49 -8.84 -30.86
CA ILE A 165 -25.68 -9.50 -29.56
C ILE A 165 -24.96 -8.69 -28.45
N SER A 166 -25.74 -7.97 -27.65
CA SER A 166 -25.25 -7.27 -26.45
C SER A 166 -24.94 -8.32 -25.38
N VAL A 167 -23.72 -8.87 -25.43
CA VAL A 167 -23.14 -9.66 -24.34
C VAL A 167 -22.79 -8.69 -23.22
N LEU A 168 -23.81 -8.34 -22.43
CA LEU A 168 -23.63 -7.70 -21.13
C LEU A 168 -22.85 -8.67 -20.24
N SER A 169 -21.53 -8.52 -20.26
CA SER A 169 -20.60 -9.15 -19.34
C SER A 169 -20.87 -8.57 -17.95
N ASN A 170 -21.91 -9.07 -17.30
CA ASN A 170 -22.21 -8.84 -15.89
C ASN A 170 -21.18 -9.59 -15.05
N GLN A 171 -19.91 -9.17 -15.12
CA GLN A 171 -18.94 -9.56 -14.12
C GLN A 171 -19.39 -8.92 -12.82
N SER A 172 -20.07 -9.73 -12.01
CA SER A 172 -20.46 -9.41 -10.64
C SER A 172 -19.21 -8.99 -9.89
N MET A 173 -18.93 -7.68 -9.83
CA MET A 173 -17.84 -7.17 -9.03
C MET A 173 -18.13 -7.52 -7.58
N LEU A 174 -17.20 -8.21 -6.93
CA LEU A 174 -17.33 -8.54 -5.52
C LEU A 174 -17.48 -7.24 -4.73
N PRO A 175 -18.35 -7.21 -3.70
CA PRO A 175 -18.55 -6.01 -2.90
C PRO A 175 -17.22 -5.55 -2.30
N ILE A 176 -16.92 -4.26 -2.45
CA ILE A 176 -15.71 -3.65 -1.88
C ILE A 176 -15.82 -3.75 -0.35
N ARG A 177 -14.87 -4.43 0.27
CA ARG A 177 -14.79 -4.54 1.74
C ARG A 177 -13.71 -3.64 2.29
N THR A 178 -13.95 -3.14 3.50
CA THR A 178 -12.96 -2.35 4.26
C THR A 178 -12.66 -3.00 5.59
N VAL A 179 -11.43 -2.82 6.06
CA VAL A 179 -10.97 -3.25 7.37
C VAL A 179 -10.53 -2.02 8.14
N ARG A 180 -10.98 -1.92 9.40
CA ARG A 180 -10.52 -0.89 10.33
C ARG A 180 -9.05 -1.13 10.66
N ARG A 181 -8.24 -0.07 10.71
CA ARG A 181 -6.86 -0.21 11.18
C ARG A 181 -6.87 -0.58 12.67
N ALA A 182 -6.20 -1.69 12.99
CA ALA A 182 -6.25 -2.43 14.26
C ALA A 182 -5.76 -1.69 15.53
N MET A 183 -5.65 -0.37 15.54
CA MET A 183 -5.22 0.37 16.73
C MET A 183 -6.21 1.47 17.09
N THR A 184 -7.11 1.15 18.03
CA THR A 184 -7.81 2.17 18.80
C THR A 184 -6.79 2.86 19.71
N MET A 185 -6.56 4.13 19.45
CA MET A 185 -5.71 5.00 20.25
C MET A 185 -6.55 5.69 21.33
N GLU A 186 -6.01 5.81 22.54
CA GLU A 186 -6.58 6.70 23.56
C GLU A 186 -6.63 8.15 23.04
N GLU A 187 -7.60 8.93 23.52
CA GLU A 187 -7.78 10.33 23.08
C GLU A 187 -6.51 11.17 23.24
N ASP A 188 -5.77 10.97 24.34
CA ASP A 188 -4.48 11.61 24.59
C ASP A 188 -3.42 11.21 23.55
N ALA A 189 -3.43 9.96 23.10
CA ALA A 189 -2.52 9.48 22.06
C ALA A 189 -2.86 10.12 20.70
N VAL A 190 -4.14 10.29 20.38
CA VAL A 190 -4.61 11.03 19.20
C VAL A 190 -4.17 12.50 19.29
N ALA A 191 -4.48 13.17 20.40
CA ALA A 191 -4.10 14.57 20.66
C ALA A 191 -2.59 14.79 20.53
N LYS A 192 -1.78 13.89 21.09
CA LYS A 192 -0.32 13.91 20.99
C LYS A 192 0.17 13.71 19.56
N ASN A 193 -0.44 12.80 18.80
CA ASN A 193 -0.09 12.56 17.41
C ASN A 193 -0.40 13.77 16.51
N VAL A 194 -1.61 14.33 16.63
CA VAL A 194 -2.03 15.54 15.90
C VAL A 194 -1.12 16.72 16.26
N THR A 195 -0.86 16.95 17.55
CA THR A 195 0.04 18.02 18.00
C THR A 195 1.45 17.84 17.47
N TRP A 196 1.96 16.60 17.49
CA TRP A 196 3.29 16.29 16.95
C TRP A 196 3.39 16.60 15.46
N LEU A 197 2.38 16.22 14.68
CA LEU A 197 2.30 16.53 13.24
C LEU A 197 2.26 18.04 13.00
N LEU A 198 1.42 18.79 13.72
CA LEU A 198 1.37 20.26 13.60
C LEU A 198 2.72 20.92 13.79
N LYS A 199 3.49 20.44 14.78
CA LYS A 199 4.82 20.96 15.12
C LYS A 199 5.88 20.66 14.07
N GLN A 200 5.70 19.62 13.23
CA GLN A 200 6.69 19.30 12.21
C GLN A 200 6.83 20.45 11.22
N PRO A 201 8.06 20.84 10.84
CA PRO A 201 8.27 21.82 9.79
C PRO A 201 7.49 21.44 8.52
N LEU A 202 6.99 22.43 7.79
CA LEU A 202 6.46 22.18 6.46
C LEU A 202 7.62 21.92 5.52
N ASP A 203 7.63 20.75 4.89
CA ASP A 203 8.62 20.34 3.91
C ASP A 203 7.96 19.84 2.61
N GLY A 204 8.67 19.97 1.48
CA GLY A 204 8.29 19.40 0.19
C GLY A 204 6.83 19.66 -0.21
N LYS A 205 6.00 18.61 -0.14
CA LYS A 205 4.57 18.64 -0.50
C LYS A 205 3.73 19.45 0.49
N SER A 206 4.14 19.53 1.75
CA SER A 206 3.40 20.23 2.82
C SER A 206 3.37 21.75 2.64
N GLN A 207 4.32 22.33 1.89
CA GLN A 207 4.38 23.77 1.63
C GLN A 207 3.50 24.22 0.45
N LYS A 208 3.00 23.27 -0.34
CA LYS A 208 2.32 23.61 -1.60
C LYS A 208 0.84 23.90 -1.34
N PRO A 209 0.29 24.97 -1.95
CA PRO A 209 -1.14 25.17 -1.95
C PRO A 209 -1.85 24.11 -2.78
N GLY A 210 -3.11 23.88 -2.48
CA GLY A 210 -3.93 22.93 -3.21
C GLY A 210 -5.34 22.83 -2.66
N TYR A 211 -6.06 21.83 -3.14
CA TYR A 211 -7.40 21.50 -2.73
C TYR A 211 -7.39 20.26 -1.85
N ILE A 212 -8.09 20.32 -0.73
CA ILE A 212 -8.58 19.15 -0.02
C ILE A 212 -9.91 18.76 -0.62
N TYR A 213 -10.14 17.49 -0.80
CA TYR A 213 -11.44 16.98 -1.21
C TYR A 213 -11.87 15.82 -0.33
N VAL A 214 -13.19 15.71 -0.19
CA VAL A 214 -13.87 14.60 0.46
C VAL A 214 -14.80 13.98 -0.57
N ILE A 215 -14.67 12.69 -0.81
CA ILE A 215 -15.57 11.92 -1.68
C ILE A 215 -16.21 10.78 -0.91
N CYS A 216 -17.39 10.37 -1.36
CA CYS A 216 -18.12 9.21 -0.88
C CYS A 216 -18.14 8.16 -2.01
N PRO A 217 -17.42 7.03 -1.87
CA PRO A 217 -17.58 5.89 -2.76
C PRO A 217 -19.02 5.35 -2.70
N PRO A 218 -19.62 4.94 -3.84
CA PRO A 218 -21.01 4.44 -3.87
C PRO A 218 -21.19 3.15 -3.06
N ASP A 219 -20.21 2.24 -3.11
CA ASP A 219 -20.29 0.94 -2.43
C ASP A 219 -19.91 0.99 -0.94
N LEU A 220 -19.54 2.17 -0.43
CA LEU A 220 -19.09 2.36 0.96
C LEU A 220 -19.86 3.50 1.64
N PRO A 221 -21.18 3.37 1.83
CA PRO A 221 -21.98 4.40 2.49
C PRO A 221 -21.47 4.66 3.92
N GLY A 222 -21.39 5.94 4.30
CA GLY A 222 -20.87 6.36 5.61
C GLY A 222 -19.33 6.45 5.69
N ILE A 223 -18.60 5.86 4.73
CA ILE A 223 -17.14 5.93 4.67
C ILE A 223 -16.72 7.00 3.67
N PHE A 224 -15.89 7.92 4.13
CA PHE A 224 -15.40 9.03 3.32
C PHE A 224 -13.94 8.85 2.96
N LYS A 225 -13.60 9.11 1.71
CA LYS A 225 -12.20 9.25 1.29
C LYS A 225 -11.80 10.72 1.35
N ILE A 226 -10.72 10.99 2.07
CA ILE A 226 -10.06 12.30 2.02
C ILE A 226 -8.89 12.21 1.06
N GLY A 227 -8.64 13.29 0.32
CA GLY A 227 -7.37 13.45 -0.35
C GLY A 227 -7.00 14.91 -0.58
N TYR A 228 -5.77 15.14 -1.06
CA TYR A 228 -5.36 16.43 -1.59
C TYR A 228 -4.93 16.37 -3.07
N THR A 229 -4.96 17.52 -3.74
CA THR A 229 -4.47 17.70 -5.11
C THR A 229 -4.07 19.16 -5.34
N SER A 230 -3.13 19.44 -6.24
CA SER A 230 -2.74 20.82 -6.60
C SER A 230 -3.76 21.53 -7.48
N GLN A 231 -4.54 20.77 -8.25
CA GLN A 231 -5.60 21.26 -9.14
C GLN A 231 -6.97 20.88 -8.59
N HIS A 232 -8.02 21.58 -9.03
CA HIS A 232 -9.38 21.26 -8.62
C HIS A 232 -9.69 19.77 -8.88
N PRO A 233 -10.23 19.01 -7.91
CA PRO A 233 -10.29 17.56 -7.95
C PRO A 233 -11.14 17.03 -9.13
N LYS A 234 -12.18 17.77 -9.55
CA LYS A 234 -13.02 17.42 -10.72
C LYS A 234 -12.24 17.29 -12.03
N LEU A 235 -11.09 17.97 -12.17
CA LEU A 235 -10.34 18.01 -13.43
C LEU A 235 -9.55 16.73 -13.71
N CYS A 236 -9.04 16.07 -12.68
CA CYS A 236 -8.11 14.94 -12.88
C CYS A 236 -8.15 13.87 -11.79
N ARG A 237 -8.58 14.21 -10.57
CA ARG A 237 -8.48 13.30 -9.44
C ARG A 237 -9.73 12.44 -9.28
N LEU A 238 -10.91 12.98 -9.56
CA LEU A 238 -12.17 12.23 -9.53
C LEU A 238 -12.19 11.10 -10.56
N VAL A 239 -11.71 11.36 -11.79
CA VAL A 239 -11.63 10.32 -12.84
C VAL A 239 -10.86 9.09 -12.35
N LYS A 240 -9.70 9.31 -11.74
CA LYS A 240 -8.88 8.21 -11.17
C LYS A 240 -9.57 7.48 -10.02
N HIS A 241 -10.39 8.18 -9.24
CA HIS A 241 -11.16 7.56 -8.17
C HIS A 241 -12.36 6.80 -8.72
N ASN A 242 -12.95 7.26 -9.83
CA ASN A 242 -14.00 6.52 -10.52
C ASN A 242 -13.50 5.16 -11.01
N ASP A 243 -12.26 5.12 -11.51
CA ASP A 243 -11.62 3.86 -11.86
C ASP A 243 -11.46 2.95 -10.63
N CYS A 244 -11.30 3.47 -9.42
CA CYS A 244 -11.05 2.66 -8.22
C CYS A 244 -12.33 2.22 -7.47
N TYR A 245 -13.37 3.04 -7.51
CA TYR A 245 -14.53 2.94 -6.62
C TYR A 245 -15.88 2.97 -7.35
N GLY A 246 -15.90 3.10 -8.68
CA GLY A 246 -17.10 3.48 -9.42
C GLY A 246 -17.42 4.97 -9.26
N GLU A 247 -18.59 5.40 -9.71
CA GLU A 247 -18.97 6.82 -9.73
C GLU A 247 -18.98 7.46 -8.32
N VAL A 248 -17.91 8.19 -7.97
CA VAL A 248 -17.76 8.77 -6.64
C VAL A 248 -18.51 10.10 -6.51
N LYS A 249 -19.19 10.29 -5.38
CA LYS A 249 -19.84 11.57 -5.07
C LYS A 249 -18.86 12.53 -4.41
N LEU A 250 -18.67 13.73 -4.99
CA LEU A 250 -17.90 14.80 -4.37
C LEU A 250 -18.71 15.46 -3.25
N ILE A 251 -18.23 15.35 -2.02
CA ILE A 251 -18.92 15.86 -0.83
C ILE A 251 -18.47 17.26 -0.46
N ALA A 252 -17.17 17.53 -0.49
CA ALA A 252 -16.62 18.85 -0.20
C ALA A 252 -15.30 19.06 -0.93
N THR A 253 -14.97 20.33 -1.16
CA THR A 253 -13.69 20.74 -1.73
C THR A 253 -13.31 22.09 -1.13
N GLU A 254 -12.10 22.20 -0.60
CA GLU A 254 -11.59 23.40 0.08
C GLU A 254 -10.18 23.71 -0.40
N TYR A 255 -9.92 24.96 -0.78
CA TYR A 255 -8.57 25.41 -1.15
C TYR A 255 -7.80 25.92 0.07
N THR A 256 -6.52 25.57 0.19
CA THR A 256 -5.67 26.04 1.31
C THR A 256 -4.18 26.04 0.95
N GLN A 257 -3.39 26.87 1.65
CA GLN A 257 -1.95 27.05 1.41
C GLN A 257 -1.12 25.80 1.71
N TYR A 258 -1.59 24.92 2.62
CA TYR A 258 -0.85 23.73 3.05
C TYR A 258 -1.74 22.49 2.97
N ALA A 259 -2.26 22.20 1.77
CA ALA A 259 -3.30 21.19 1.59
C ALA A 259 -2.86 19.81 2.09
N TYR A 260 -1.67 19.35 1.70
CA TYR A 260 -1.16 18.07 2.20
C TYR A 260 -1.08 18.02 3.74
N ARG A 261 -0.72 19.13 4.40
CA ARG A 261 -0.72 19.18 5.87
C ARG A 261 -2.12 19.02 6.46
N VAL A 262 -3.13 19.68 5.89
CA VAL A 262 -4.52 19.55 6.35
C VAL A 262 -5.04 18.13 6.20
N GLU A 263 -4.76 17.46 5.08
CA GLU A 263 -5.09 16.03 4.90
C GLU A 263 -4.46 15.19 6.02
N GLN A 264 -3.15 15.32 6.26
CA GLN A 264 -2.47 14.56 7.31
C GLN A 264 -3.05 14.82 8.71
N LEU A 265 -3.50 16.04 9.00
CA LEU A 265 -4.13 16.38 10.28
C LEU A 265 -5.50 15.73 10.44
N LEU A 266 -6.30 15.69 9.38
CA LEU A 266 -7.60 15.00 9.39
C LEU A 266 -7.43 13.49 9.60
N LEU A 267 -6.51 12.87 8.85
CA LEU A 267 -6.19 11.45 8.98
C LEU A 267 -5.65 11.09 10.37
N ALA A 268 -4.93 12.01 11.02
CA ALA A 268 -4.43 11.81 12.37
C ALA A 268 -5.48 12.07 13.45
N GLU A 269 -6.37 13.05 13.26
CA GLU A 269 -7.49 13.32 14.17
C GLU A 269 -8.46 12.14 14.21
N PHE A 270 -8.75 11.55 13.05
CA PHE A 270 -9.67 10.42 12.92
C PHE A 270 -8.92 9.08 12.84
N SER A 271 -7.76 8.95 13.49
CA SER A 271 -6.94 7.73 13.41
C SER A 271 -7.67 6.47 13.90
N ASN A 272 -8.61 6.62 14.84
CA ASN A 272 -9.41 5.52 15.37
C ASN A 272 -10.52 5.08 14.40
N ASN A 273 -10.88 5.93 13.46
CA ASN A 273 -11.92 5.73 12.46
C ASN A 273 -11.31 5.49 11.08
N HIS A 274 -10.05 5.07 11.04
CA HIS A 274 -9.27 4.95 9.81
C HIS A 274 -9.41 3.53 9.25
N HIS A 275 -9.93 3.46 8.04
CA HIS A 275 -10.16 2.22 7.31
C HIS A 275 -9.20 2.11 6.13
N GLN A 276 -9.02 0.88 5.66
CA GLN A 276 -8.38 0.59 4.40
C GLN A 276 -9.18 -0.47 3.65
N LEU A 277 -9.00 -0.58 2.34
CA LEU A 277 -9.59 -1.70 1.60
C LEU A 277 -9.00 -3.03 2.12
N GLU A 278 -9.86 -4.04 2.29
CA GLU A 278 -9.46 -5.38 2.75
C GLU A 278 -8.50 -6.03 1.74
N VAL A 279 -8.90 -5.99 0.48
CA VAL A 279 -8.11 -6.39 -0.69
C VAL A 279 -7.62 -5.11 -1.36
N GLY A 280 -6.40 -5.09 -1.90
CA GLY A 280 -5.90 -3.94 -2.65
C GLY A 280 -6.88 -3.54 -3.76
N CYS A 281 -6.87 -2.26 -4.17
CA CYS A 281 -7.71 -1.85 -5.30
C CYS A 281 -7.27 -2.60 -6.56
N GLN A 282 -8.18 -3.32 -7.19
CA GLN A 282 -7.90 -4.11 -8.39
C GLN A 282 -7.48 -3.25 -9.60
N ASN A 283 -7.86 -1.97 -9.60
CA ASN A 283 -7.62 -1.07 -10.72
C ASN A 283 -6.31 -0.29 -10.58
N CYS A 284 -5.94 0.15 -9.37
CA CYS A 284 -4.69 0.90 -9.15
C CYS A 284 -3.61 0.13 -8.37
N TYR A 285 -3.90 -1.09 -7.92
CA TYR A 285 -3.02 -1.98 -7.15
C TYR A 285 -2.46 -1.34 -5.86
N HIS A 286 -3.15 -0.34 -5.31
CA HIS A 286 -2.76 0.32 -4.07
C HIS A 286 -3.76 0.03 -2.95
N SER A 287 -3.24 -0.05 -1.72
CA SER A 287 -4.08 -0.05 -0.51
C SER A 287 -4.53 1.37 -0.22
N HIS A 288 -5.81 1.67 -0.46
CA HIS A 288 -6.36 2.98 -0.13
C HIS A 288 -6.53 3.10 1.38
N ARG A 289 -5.59 3.79 2.03
CA ARG A 289 -5.49 3.95 3.50
C ARG A 289 -6.10 5.24 4.02
N GLU A 290 -6.82 5.95 3.16
CA GLU A 290 -7.33 7.31 3.38
C GLU A 290 -8.87 7.29 3.49
N LEU A 291 -9.42 6.21 4.03
CA LEU A 291 -10.86 5.99 4.21
C LEU A 291 -11.21 6.23 5.68
N LEU A 292 -12.26 7.01 5.95
CA LEU A 292 -12.69 7.35 7.30
C LEU A 292 -14.15 6.97 7.51
N ASP A 293 -14.42 6.17 8.52
CA ASP A 293 -15.77 5.85 8.99
C ASP A 293 -16.18 6.85 10.09
N VAL A 294 -16.69 8.00 9.66
CA VAL A 294 -17.03 9.14 10.51
C VAL A 294 -18.24 9.83 9.94
N ASP A 295 -19.10 10.40 10.77
CA ASP A 295 -20.26 11.12 10.28
C ASP A 295 -19.84 12.35 9.44
N LYS A 296 -20.60 12.60 8.37
CA LYS A 296 -20.34 13.67 7.40
C LYS A 296 -20.18 15.03 8.09
N LYS A 297 -21.02 15.32 9.09
CA LYS A 297 -21.06 16.64 9.75
C LYS A 297 -19.79 16.88 10.56
N THR A 298 -19.34 15.90 11.33
CA THR A 298 -18.10 15.95 12.10
C THR A 298 -16.89 16.08 11.18
N LEU A 299 -16.82 15.29 10.10
CA LEU A 299 -15.72 15.37 9.15
C LEU A 299 -15.63 16.76 8.50
N LEU A 300 -16.75 17.29 7.99
CA LEU A 300 -16.78 18.62 7.39
C LEU A 300 -16.50 19.73 8.40
N GLY A 301 -16.96 19.58 9.64
CA GLY A 301 -16.62 20.48 10.75
C GLY A 301 -15.11 20.52 11.02
N SER A 302 -14.47 19.36 11.09
CA SER A 302 -13.01 19.26 11.28
C SER A 302 -12.22 19.75 10.07
N LEU A 303 -12.69 19.52 8.84
CA LEU A 303 -12.09 20.08 7.62
C LEU A 303 -12.09 21.61 7.68
N LYS A 304 -13.24 22.25 7.91
CA LYS A 304 -13.37 23.71 8.01
C LYS A 304 -12.50 24.27 9.14
N LYS A 305 -12.48 23.60 10.29
CA LYS A 305 -11.64 23.94 11.45
C LYS A 305 -10.15 24.00 11.09
N TRP A 306 -9.62 22.96 10.42
CA TRP A 306 -8.21 22.93 10.02
C TRP A 306 -7.90 23.93 8.91
N VAL A 307 -8.76 24.06 7.90
CA VAL A 307 -8.60 25.06 6.84
C VAL A 307 -8.55 26.47 7.42
N ALA A 308 -9.46 26.82 8.34
CA ALA A 308 -9.48 28.11 9.02
C ALA A 308 -8.22 28.35 9.87
N PHE A 309 -7.73 27.32 10.56
CA PHE A 309 -6.49 27.41 11.34
C PHE A 309 -5.28 27.75 10.46
N ILE A 310 -5.19 27.14 9.27
CA ILE A 310 -4.12 27.32 8.29
C ILE A 310 -4.25 28.65 7.53
N ALA A 311 -5.47 29.09 7.23
CA ALA A 311 -5.73 30.38 6.61
C ALA A 311 -5.29 31.55 7.50
N SER A 312 -5.38 31.38 8.82
CA SER A 312 -4.73 32.27 9.78
C SER A 312 -3.22 31.98 9.83
N PRO A 313 -2.32 32.98 9.99
CA PRO A 313 -0.87 32.76 10.01
C PRO A 313 -0.45 31.70 11.04
N ALA A 314 -0.33 30.44 10.61
CA ALA A 314 -0.03 29.29 11.44
C ALA A 314 1.46 28.95 11.40
N TYR A 315 2.08 29.16 10.25
CA TYR A 315 3.47 28.85 9.98
C TYR A 315 4.21 30.11 9.53
N ASP A 316 5.49 30.19 9.87
CA ASP A 316 6.38 31.22 9.36
C ASP A 316 6.88 30.88 7.93
N LYS A 317 7.73 31.75 7.38
CA LYS A 317 8.32 31.56 6.04
C LYS A 317 9.24 30.33 5.95
N SER A 318 9.74 29.84 7.08
CA SER A 318 10.54 28.61 7.16
C SER A 318 9.69 27.34 7.31
N GLY A 319 8.37 27.49 7.43
CA GLY A 319 7.44 26.40 7.64
C GLY A 319 7.36 25.92 9.09
N LEU A 320 7.88 26.69 10.06
CA LEU A 320 7.78 26.37 11.48
C LEU A 320 6.50 26.93 12.08
N LEU A 321 5.91 26.19 13.03
CA LEU A 321 4.68 26.59 13.71
C LEU A 321 4.92 27.83 14.58
N LEU A 322 4.19 28.92 14.30
CA LEU A 322 4.31 30.20 15.01
C LEU A 322 3.89 30.09 16.49
N THR A 323 4.57 30.83 17.37
CA THR A 323 4.23 30.87 18.81
C THR A 323 2.82 31.40 19.04
N GLU A 324 2.41 32.41 18.27
CA GLU A 324 1.06 32.97 18.30
C GLU A 324 0.02 31.93 17.89
N ALA A 325 0.34 31.07 16.92
CA ALA A 325 -0.53 30.00 16.47
C ALA A 325 -0.70 28.88 17.52
N GLN A 326 0.34 28.63 18.34
CA GLN A 326 0.25 27.70 19.46
C GLN A 326 -0.81 28.13 20.47
N SER A 327 -1.17 29.42 20.55
CA SER A 327 -2.20 29.92 21.45
C SER A 327 -3.61 29.43 21.10
N ARG A 328 -3.84 29.10 19.82
CA ARG A 328 -5.15 28.86 19.17
C ARG A 328 -5.23 27.49 18.48
N LEU A 329 -4.57 26.48 19.05
CA LEU A 329 -4.58 25.12 18.49
C LEU A 329 -6.01 24.55 18.47
N PRO A 330 -6.48 24.02 17.32
CA PRO A 330 -7.77 23.34 17.26
C PRO A 330 -7.70 21.99 17.97
N ARG A 331 -8.77 21.60 18.67
CA ARG A 331 -8.90 20.24 19.20
C ARG A 331 -8.81 19.20 18.07
N PRO A 332 -8.17 18.04 18.28
CA PRO A 332 -7.65 17.54 19.55
C PRO A 332 -6.23 18.01 19.89
N ALA A 333 -5.60 18.90 19.11
CA ALA A 333 -4.26 19.37 19.44
C ALA A 333 -4.23 20.16 20.76
N SER A 334 -3.17 19.98 21.55
CA SER A 334 -3.01 20.59 22.86
C SER A 334 -1.61 21.19 23.05
N LYS A 335 -1.55 22.32 23.75
CA LYS A 335 -0.28 23.00 24.09
C LYS A 335 0.64 22.13 24.93
N GLU A 336 0.07 21.29 25.79
CA GLU A 336 0.81 20.42 26.70
C GLU A 336 1.69 19.43 25.92
N PHE A 337 1.21 18.98 24.76
CA PHE A 337 1.94 18.05 23.90
C PHE A 337 2.96 18.73 22.98
N LEU A 338 3.02 20.05 22.88
CA LEU A 338 4.03 20.74 22.06
C LEU A 338 5.46 20.47 22.54
N ARG A 339 5.63 20.17 23.83
CA ARG A 339 6.93 19.80 24.43
C ARG A 339 7.22 18.30 24.34
N SER A 340 6.23 17.48 23.96
CA SER A 340 6.41 16.04 23.85
C SER A 340 7.36 15.68 22.72
N LYS A 341 8.22 14.69 22.97
CA LYS A 341 8.97 14.01 21.91
C LYS A 341 8.00 13.21 21.03
N ARG A 342 8.46 12.86 19.82
CA ARG A 342 7.71 11.99 18.89
C ARG A 342 7.10 10.83 19.68
N PRO A 343 5.79 10.55 19.52
CA PRO A 343 5.19 9.35 20.10
C PRO A 343 6.07 8.18 19.68
N LYS A 344 6.65 7.47 20.66
CA LYS A 344 7.27 6.19 20.35
C LYS A 344 6.12 5.37 19.79
N ARG A 345 6.21 4.96 18.52
CA ARG A 345 5.38 3.85 18.06
C ARG A 345 5.75 2.72 19.01
N SER A 346 4.83 2.38 19.91
CA SER A 346 4.95 1.20 20.72
C SER A 346 5.08 0.08 19.70
N SER A 347 6.30 -0.36 19.43
CA SER A 347 6.48 -1.68 18.88
C SER A 347 5.76 -2.57 19.88
N PRO A 348 4.71 -3.31 19.48
CA PRO A 348 4.02 -4.20 20.40
C PRO A 348 5.11 -5.04 21.06
N GLY A 349 5.19 -4.93 22.38
CA GLY A 349 6.34 -5.40 23.13
C GLY A 349 6.55 -6.88 22.86
N GLY A 350 7.73 -7.25 22.37
CA GLY A 350 8.11 -8.66 22.35
C GLY A 350 7.98 -9.21 23.79
N PRO A 351 7.41 -10.41 23.99
CA PRO A 351 7.00 -10.90 25.31
C PRO A 351 8.15 -11.22 26.29
N ASN A 352 9.39 -10.80 26.01
CA ASN A 352 10.58 -11.19 26.77
C ASN A 352 11.27 -10.03 27.51
N SER A 353 10.54 -9.06 28.05
CA SER A 353 11.09 -8.23 29.13
C SER A 353 10.81 -8.90 30.48
N THR A 354 11.68 -9.85 30.81
CA THR A 354 11.72 -10.51 32.11
C THR A 354 11.82 -9.43 33.20
N LYS A 355 10.79 -9.37 34.05
CA LYS A 355 10.81 -8.62 35.31
C LYS A 355 12.04 -9.05 36.11
N LYS A 356 13.08 -8.22 36.12
CA LYS A 356 14.14 -8.30 37.13
C LYS A 356 13.60 -7.61 38.37
N GLY A 357 13.58 -8.37 39.46
CA GLY A 357 12.65 -8.20 40.56
C GLY A 357 12.90 -7.05 41.51
N GLU A 358 11.92 -6.88 42.39
CA GLU A 358 12.11 -6.38 43.73
C GLU A 358 11.21 -7.21 44.67
N SER A 359 11.84 -7.69 45.72
CA SER A 359 11.40 -8.75 46.62
C SER A 359 10.32 -8.28 47.58
N GLN A 360 9.30 -9.12 47.81
CA GLN A 360 8.75 -9.28 49.16
C GLN A 360 8.20 -10.69 49.35
N GLU A 361 8.74 -11.37 50.35
CA GLU A 361 8.37 -12.70 50.82
C GLU A 361 6.89 -12.78 51.18
N PHE A 362 6.19 -13.80 50.69
CA PHE A 362 5.25 -14.55 51.52
C PHE A 362 5.39 -16.04 51.19
N GLN A 363 5.74 -16.80 52.22
CA GLN A 363 5.77 -18.25 52.22
C GLN A 363 4.35 -18.79 52.20
N THR A 364 4.06 -19.73 51.30
CA THR A 364 2.99 -20.71 51.51
C THR A 364 3.38 -22.03 50.84
N THR A 365 3.30 -23.08 51.63
CA THR A 365 3.72 -24.47 51.40
C THR A 365 2.93 -25.16 50.26
N PRO A 366 3.47 -26.24 49.66
CA PRO A 366 3.01 -26.79 48.38
C PRO A 366 1.98 -27.91 48.55
N PRO A 367 1.07 -28.13 47.57
CA PRO A 367 0.36 -29.38 47.45
C PRO A 367 1.13 -30.37 46.55
N ARG A 368 0.97 -31.65 46.91
CA ARG A 368 1.54 -32.87 46.31
C ARG A 368 1.31 -33.01 44.80
N PRO A 369 2.19 -33.74 44.08
CA PRO A 369 2.00 -34.10 42.69
C PRO A 369 0.92 -35.18 42.54
N LEU A 370 0.03 -35.01 41.57
CA LEU A 370 -0.80 -36.07 41.02
C LEU A 370 -0.10 -36.62 39.77
N ASP A 371 0.29 -37.89 39.83
CA ASP A 371 0.79 -38.67 38.72
C ASP A 371 -0.31 -38.85 37.66
N PHE A 372 -0.01 -38.44 36.42
CA PHE A 372 -0.76 -38.88 35.24
C PHE A 372 0.22 -39.51 34.26
N GLU A 373 0.07 -40.82 34.09
CA GLU A 373 0.76 -41.63 33.10
C GLU A 373 0.38 -41.17 31.68
N ALA A 374 1.40 -41.00 30.83
CA ALA A 374 1.21 -40.73 29.41
C ALA A 374 1.00 -42.04 28.63
N PRO A 375 -0.04 -42.16 27.79
CA PRO A 375 -0.14 -43.29 26.88
C PRO A 375 0.77 -43.08 25.66
N THR A 376 1.65 -44.06 25.45
CA THR A 376 2.43 -44.28 24.24
C THR A 376 1.52 -44.54 23.04
N SER A 377 1.56 -43.66 22.04
CA SER A 377 0.92 -43.90 20.74
C SER A 377 1.98 -44.03 19.65
N THR A 378 2.25 -45.29 19.31
CA THR A 378 3.05 -45.72 18.17
C THR A 378 2.20 -45.58 16.90
N LYS A 379 2.45 -44.58 16.06
CA LYS A 379 1.91 -44.55 14.68
C LYS A 379 3.03 -44.85 13.70
N LYS A 380 2.90 -46.01 13.03
CA LYS A 380 3.66 -46.40 11.84
C LYS A 380 3.23 -45.50 10.68
N TYR A 381 4.20 -44.89 10.00
CA TYR A 381 4.00 -44.29 8.67
C TYR A 381 4.08 -45.38 7.59
N PRO A 382 3.27 -45.27 6.51
CA PRO A 382 3.42 -46.15 5.35
C PRO A 382 4.61 -45.70 4.50
N GLU A 383 5.36 -46.70 4.05
CA GLU A 383 6.49 -46.63 3.15
C GLU A 383 6.00 -46.21 1.75
N ILE A 384 6.47 -45.07 1.25
CA ILE A 384 6.18 -44.59 -0.11
C ILE A 384 7.27 -45.14 -1.02
N ALA A 385 6.89 -45.95 -2.00
CA ALA A 385 7.78 -46.45 -3.03
C ALA A 385 8.23 -45.30 -3.94
N GLU A 386 9.55 -45.13 -4.07
CA GLU A 386 10.17 -44.22 -5.03
C GLU A 386 9.92 -44.75 -6.45
N VAL A 387 9.26 -43.93 -7.28
CA VAL A 387 9.13 -44.17 -8.72
C VAL A 387 10.33 -43.51 -9.40
N GLU A 388 11.25 -44.35 -9.89
CA GLU A 388 12.42 -43.94 -10.66
C GLU A 388 11.96 -43.54 -12.08
N ILE A 389 11.99 -42.24 -12.38
CA ILE A 389 11.66 -41.72 -13.72
C ILE A 389 12.93 -41.68 -14.55
N ASN A 390 12.93 -42.41 -15.67
CA ASN A 390 14.04 -42.49 -16.62
C ASN A 390 14.16 -41.18 -17.43
N PRO A 391 15.28 -40.45 -17.34
CA PRO A 391 15.45 -39.14 -18.00
C PRO A 391 15.63 -39.22 -19.52
N ASP A 392 15.80 -40.42 -20.11
CA ASP A 392 16.07 -40.57 -21.55
C ASP A 392 14.81 -40.51 -22.44
N GLU A 393 13.61 -40.47 -21.86
CA GLU A 393 12.34 -40.45 -22.62
C GLU A 393 11.83 -39.02 -22.96
N ILE A 394 12.44 -37.96 -22.42
CA ILE A 394 11.91 -36.58 -22.54
C ILE A 394 12.59 -35.77 -23.67
N CYS A 395 13.64 -36.29 -24.31
CA CYS A 395 14.44 -35.52 -25.27
C CYS A 395 14.10 -35.69 -26.77
N SER A 396 13.02 -36.39 -27.14
CA SER A 396 12.76 -36.70 -28.56
C SER A 396 11.86 -35.71 -29.32
N ASP A 397 11.25 -34.72 -28.67
CA ASP A 397 10.15 -33.94 -29.27
C ASP A 397 10.44 -32.46 -29.60
N ILE A 398 11.71 -32.00 -29.60
CA ILE A 398 12.04 -30.56 -29.79
C ILE A 398 12.72 -30.24 -31.15
N GLU A 399 13.01 -31.21 -32.01
CA GLU A 399 13.81 -30.96 -33.24
C GLU A 399 13.05 -30.55 -34.52
N ASN A 400 11.80 -30.05 -34.45
CA ASN A 400 11.04 -29.71 -35.67
C ASN A 400 10.49 -28.27 -35.77
N LEU A 401 11.28 -27.25 -35.44
CA LEU A 401 10.93 -25.85 -35.75
C LEU A 401 12.12 -25.05 -36.30
N HIS A 402 12.43 -25.25 -37.59
CA HIS A 402 13.24 -24.32 -38.37
C HIS A 402 12.34 -23.37 -39.18
N LEU A 403 12.23 -22.12 -38.75
CA LEU A 403 11.69 -21.03 -39.57
C LEU A 403 12.84 -20.18 -40.13
N THR A 404 12.87 -20.04 -41.46
CA THR A 404 13.81 -19.19 -42.19
C THR A 404 13.26 -17.76 -42.36
N PRO A 405 14.13 -16.73 -42.38
CA PRO A 405 13.70 -15.33 -42.33
C PRO A 405 13.34 -14.72 -43.70
N SER A 406 12.30 -13.89 -43.69
CA SER A 406 11.77 -13.14 -44.83
C SER A 406 12.62 -11.91 -45.18
N LYS A 407 12.82 -11.69 -46.49
CA LYS A 407 13.54 -10.58 -47.11
C LYS A 407 12.61 -9.37 -47.32
N SER A 408 13.02 -8.19 -46.88
CA SER A 408 12.56 -6.88 -47.37
C SER A 408 13.63 -5.83 -47.03
N ALA A 409 13.77 -4.67 -47.66
CA ALA A 409 13.64 -4.23 -49.04
C ALA A 409 14.50 -2.95 -49.15
N ASN A 410 14.92 -2.61 -50.36
CA ASN A 410 15.88 -1.57 -50.70
C ASN A 410 15.32 -0.12 -50.67
N ARG A 411 16.25 0.84 -50.47
CA ARG A 411 16.40 2.18 -51.12
C ARG A 411 15.48 3.36 -50.75
N ARG A 412 16.11 4.49 -50.37
CA ARG A 412 16.40 5.71 -51.20
C ARG A 412 17.14 6.78 -50.37
N LYS A 413 18.37 7.16 -50.77
CA LYS A 413 18.80 8.32 -51.62
C LYS A 413 19.03 9.62 -50.83
N SER A 414 20.29 10.05 -50.80
CA SER A 414 20.73 11.44 -50.64
C SER A 414 21.62 11.81 -51.83
N ARG A 415 21.26 12.88 -52.51
CA ARG A 415 22.15 13.76 -53.27
C ARG A 415 21.51 15.14 -53.30
#